data_AF-A0A431HUS6-F1
#
_entry.id   AF-A0A431HUS6-F1
#
_cell.length_a   1.000
_cell.length_b   1.000
_cell.length_c   1.000
_cell.angle_alpha   90.00
_cell.angle_beta   90.00
_cell.angle_gamma   90.00
#
_symmetry.space_group_name_H-M   'P 1'
#
loop_
_entity.id
_entity.type
_entity.pdbx_description
1 polymer ?
#
loop_
_entity_poly.entity_id
_entity_poly.type
_entity_poly.pdbx_seq_one_letter_code
_entity_poly.pdbx_strand_id
1 'polypeptide(L)'
;MKITEHFDSLEFSQKALGSIPSSEYPQQWISDRLLPLCIQLEIIRKELGENPITILSGYRSPEFNKTIRGAKQSQHIEGKAADIIVKNISPKEVHERILTLSKNNIIKIGGLGEYPKFVHIDIRSSPKLIRWSGSRQDN
;
A
#
# COMPACT_ATOMS: atom_id res chain seq x y z
N MET A 1 -6.82 14.11 -6.40
CA MET A 1 -7.01 15.08 -5.31
C MET A 1 -5.87 14.88 -4.34
N LYS A 2 -5.16 15.96 -3.98
CA LYS A 2 -4.03 15.88 -3.06
C LYS A 2 -4.51 15.44 -1.68
N ILE A 3 -3.95 14.34 -1.16
CA ILE A 3 -4.32 13.75 0.14
C ILE A 3 -3.36 14.20 1.24
N THR A 4 -2.06 14.12 0.97
CA THR A 4 -0.99 14.66 1.81
C THR A 4 0.00 15.43 0.93
N GLU A 5 1.12 15.89 1.51
CA GLU A 5 2.13 16.65 0.76
C GLU A 5 2.66 15.90 -0.47
N HIS A 6 2.90 14.58 -0.33
CA HIS A 6 3.56 13.76 -1.35
C HIS A 6 2.64 12.74 -2.04
N PHE A 7 1.35 12.68 -1.69
CA PHE A 7 0.43 11.67 -2.21
C PHE A 7 -0.90 12.27 -2.70
N ASP A 8 -1.33 11.87 -3.90
CA ASP A 8 -2.62 12.18 -4.52
C ASP A 8 -3.49 10.92 -4.68
N SER A 9 -4.81 11.07 -4.55
CA SER A 9 -5.78 9.96 -4.68
C SER A 9 -5.69 9.19 -6.00
N LEU A 10 -5.25 9.84 -7.08
CA LEU A 10 -5.08 9.20 -8.39
C LEU A 10 -3.96 8.14 -8.38
N GLU A 11 -2.93 8.32 -7.56
CA GLU A 11 -1.84 7.33 -7.42
C GLU A 11 -2.33 6.00 -6.82
N PHE A 12 -3.42 6.05 -6.06
CA PHE A 12 -4.05 4.89 -5.43
C PHE A 12 -5.24 4.37 -6.23
N SER A 13 -5.57 4.96 -7.38
CA SER A 13 -6.66 4.50 -8.21
C SER A 13 -6.25 3.26 -9.01
N GLN A 14 -7.21 2.38 -9.27
CA GLN A 14 -6.98 1.18 -10.07
C GLN A 14 -6.72 1.57 -11.53
N LYS A 15 -5.63 1.08 -12.11
CA LYS A 15 -5.34 1.17 -13.54
C LYS A 15 -6.11 0.10 -14.32
N ALA A 16 -6.42 0.38 -15.58
CA ALA A 16 -7.07 -0.59 -16.46
C ALA A 16 -6.20 -1.84 -16.66
N LEU A 17 -6.83 -3.01 -16.83
CA LEU A 17 -6.16 -4.28 -17.10
C LEU A 17 -7.00 -5.12 -18.08
N GLY A 18 -6.49 -5.30 -19.30
CA GLY A 18 -7.24 -5.98 -20.36
C GLY A 18 -8.59 -5.30 -20.59
N SER A 19 -9.68 -6.05 -20.45
CA SER A 19 -11.05 -5.53 -20.58
C SER A 19 -11.59 -4.83 -19.32
N ILE A 20 -10.83 -4.82 -18.21
CA ILE A 20 -11.26 -4.19 -16.96
C ILE A 20 -10.88 -2.70 -17.02
N PRO A 21 -11.85 -1.78 -16.93
CA PRO A 21 -11.54 -0.36 -16.95
C PRO A 21 -10.78 0.08 -15.71
N SER A 22 -10.16 1.25 -15.78
CA SER A 22 -9.66 1.92 -14.58
C SER A 22 -10.82 2.24 -13.64
N SER A 23 -10.54 2.29 -12.35
CA SER A 23 -11.50 2.73 -11.35
C SER A 23 -10.84 3.74 -10.43
N GLU A 24 -11.47 4.89 -10.27
CA GLU A 24 -11.02 5.87 -9.30
C GLU A 24 -11.11 5.32 -7.87
N TYR A 25 -10.27 5.84 -6.99
CA TYR A 25 -10.37 5.59 -5.57
C TYR A 25 -11.72 6.12 -5.04
N PRO A 26 -12.51 5.33 -4.29
CA PRO A 26 -13.81 5.77 -3.79
C PRO A 26 -13.71 7.00 -2.89
N GLN A 27 -14.34 8.11 -3.29
CA GLN A 27 -14.22 9.39 -2.59
C GLN A 27 -14.67 9.32 -1.13
N GLN A 28 -15.74 8.56 -0.86
CA GLN A 28 -16.28 8.36 0.48
C GLN A 28 -15.34 7.60 1.43
N TRP A 29 -14.26 6.99 0.92
CA TRP A 29 -13.25 6.26 1.70
C TRP A 29 -11.99 7.08 1.97
N ILE A 30 -11.89 8.29 1.43
CA ILE A 30 -10.67 9.08 1.50
C ILE A 30 -10.33 9.41 2.96
N SER A 31 -11.30 9.91 3.73
CA SER A 31 -11.04 10.37 5.11
C SER A 31 -10.72 9.25 6.09
N ASP A 32 -11.41 8.11 5.99
CA ASP A 32 -11.34 7.01 6.96
C ASP A 32 -10.35 5.90 6.54
N ARG A 33 -9.92 5.86 5.28
CA ARG A 33 -9.05 4.79 4.76
C ARG A 33 -7.80 5.33 4.09
N LEU A 34 -7.93 6.19 3.08
CA LEU A 34 -6.79 6.66 2.31
C LEU A 34 -5.89 7.60 3.10
N LEU A 35 -6.48 8.60 3.75
CA LEU A 35 -5.73 9.61 4.51
C LEU A 35 -4.90 8.97 5.64
N PRO A 36 -5.44 8.07 6.49
CA PRO A 36 -4.63 7.37 7.49
C PRO A 36 -3.49 6.55 6.88
N LEU A 37 -3.71 5.91 5.73
CA LEU A 37 -2.68 5.17 5.01
C LEU A 37 -1.57 6.12 4.51
N CYS A 38 -1.93 7.22 3.85
CA CYS A 38 -0.98 8.23 3.38
C CYS A 38 -0.18 8.85 4.53
N ILE A 39 -0.78 9.08 5.70
CA ILE A 39 -0.05 9.55 6.89
C ILE A 39 1.05 8.56 7.30
N GLN A 40 0.79 7.25 7.26
CA GLN A 40 1.84 6.27 7.54
C GLN A 40 2.93 6.29 6.47
N LEU A 41 2.56 6.45 5.20
CA LEU A 41 3.51 6.54 4.09
C LEU A 41 4.40 7.79 4.19
N GLU A 42 3.88 8.93 4.66
CA GLU A 42 4.69 10.13 4.91
C GLU A 42 5.73 9.90 6.01
N ILE A 43 5.34 9.24 7.11
CA ILE A 43 6.29 8.88 8.17
C ILE A 43 7.37 7.93 7.63
N ILE A 44 6.97 6.91 6.87
CA ILE A 44 7.91 5.97 6.23
C ILE A 44 8.85 6.73 5.29
N ARG A 45 8.34 7.62 4.44
CA ARG A 45 9.15 8.43 3.52
C ARG A 45 10.23 9.20 4.27
N LYS A 46 9.86 9.85 5.37
CA LYS A 46 10.77 10.61 6.23
C LYS A 46 11.83 9.72 6.88
N GLU A 47 11.41 8.63 7.54
CA GLU A 47 12.31 7.69 8.23
C GLU A 47 13.24 6.93 7.28
N LEU A 48 12.87 6.82 6.00
CA LEU A 48 13.69 6.25 4.94
C LEU A 48 14.56 7.30 4.23
N GLY A 49 14.82 8.45 4.86
CA GLY A 49 15.73 9.48 4.37
C GLY A 49 15.12 10.38 3.31
N GLU A 50 13.83 10.69 3.42
CA GLU A 50 13.08 11.56 2.50
C GLU A 50 12.99 11.01 1.06
N ASN A 51 13.31 9.73 0.85
CA ASN A 51 13.30 9.11 -0.48
C ASN A 51 11.87 9.01 -1.04
N PRO A 52 11.63 9.38 -2.32
CA PRO A 52 10.32 9.25 -2.95
C PRO A 52 9.75 7.83 -2.88
N ILE A 53 8.45 7.73 -2.59
CA ILE A 53 7.70 6.48 -2.59
C ILE A 53 6.80 6.45 -3.83
N THR A 54 6.94 5.41 -4.65
CA THR A 54 6.07 5.15 -5.79
C THR A 54 4.96 4.18 -5.38
N ILE A 55 3.70 4.57 -5.61
CA ILE A 55 2.55 3.68 -5.45
C ILE A 55 2.37 2.86 -6.74
N LEU A 56 2.56 1.55 -6.64
CA LEU A 56 2.34 0.64 -7.76
C LEU A 56 0.86 0.26 -7.89
N SER A 57 0.20 0.03 -6.75
CA SER A 57 -1.23 -0.28 -6.68
C SER A 57 -1.79 0.15 -5.34
N GLY A 58 -2.98 0.76 -5.37
CA GLY A 58 -3.77 1.13 -4.21
C GLY A 58 -5.10 0.38 -4.19
N TYR A 59 -6.21 1.09 -4.39
CA TYR A 59 -7.53 0.48 -4.52
C TYR A 59 -7.60 -0.49 -5.70
N ARG A 60 -8.31 -1.60 -5.49
CA ARG A 60 -8.69 -2.57 -6.54
C ARG A 60 -10.18 -2.86 -6.41
N SER A 61 -10.92 -2.77 -7.51
CA SER A 61 -12.29 -3.26 -7.55
C SER A 61 -12.33 -4.77 -7.28
N PRO A 62 -13.43 -5.31 -6.74
CA PRO A 62 -13.57 -6.74 -6.52
C PRO A 62 -13.32 -7.58 -7.79
N GLU A 63 -13.75 -7.06 -8.94
CA GLU A 63 -13.55 -7.69 -10.25
C GLU A 63 -12.07 -7.73 -10.65
N PHE A 64 -11.36 -6.61 -10.54
CA PHE A 64 -9.93 -6.55 -10.82
C PHE A 64 -9.15 -7.50 -9.91
N ASN A 65 -9.43 -7.44 -8.60
CA ASN A 65 -8.77 -8.31 -7.62
C ASN A 65 -9.02 -9.79 -7.94
N LYS A 66 -10.23 -10.17 -8.38
CA LYS A 66 -10.52 -11.54 -8.81
C LYS A 66 -9.71 -11.94 -10.05
N THR A 67 -9.58 -11.06 -11.03
CA THR A 67 -8.84 -11.31 -12.28
C THR A 67 -7.36 -11.57 -12.04
N ILE A 68 -6.73 -10.81 -11.15
CA ILE A 68 -5.33 -11.05 -10.74
C ILE A 68 -5.19 -12.16 -9.67
N ARG A 69 -6.25 -12.95 -9.43
CA ARG A 69 -6.31 -14.00 -8.41
C ARG A 69 -5.87 -13.50 -7.02
N GLY A 70 -6.25 -12.28 -6.69
CA GLY A 70 -5.97 -11.65 -5.40
C GLY A 70 -6.71 -12.36 -4.26
N ALA A 71 -6.25 -12.15 -3.03
CA ALA A 71 -6.89 -12.72 -1.85
C ALA A 71 -8.33 -12.21 -1.71
N LYS A 72 -9.24 -13.07 -1.25
CA LYS A 72 -10.66 -12.71 -1.06
C LYS A 72 -10.86 -11.59 -0.03
N GLN A 73 -10.03 -11.54 1.00
CA GLN A 73 -10.05 -10.52 2.06
C GLN A 73 -8.93 -9.49 1.87
N SER A 74 -8.61 -9.18 0.61
CA SER A 74 -7.55 -8.23 0.25
C SER A 74 -7.88 -6.82 0.75
N GLN A 75 -6.93 -6.18 1.42
CA GLN A 75 -7.09 -4.81 1.89
C GLN A 75 -7.06 -3.78 0.75
N HIS A 76 -6.61 -4.16 -0.45
CA HIS A 76 -6.76 -3.34 -1.66
C HIS A 76 -8.24 -3.16 -2.05
N ILE A 77 -9.08 -4.19 -1.85
CA ILE A 77 -10.53 -4.08 -2.12
C ILE A 77 -11.19 -3.12 -1.13
N GLU A 78 -10.67 -3.08 0.10
CA GLU A 78 -11.13 -2.16 1.13
C GLU A 78 -10.53 -0.76 0.99
N GLY A 79 -9.64 -0.50 0.02
CA GLY A 79 -8.95 0.78 -0.12
C GLY A 79 -7.99 1.12 1.02
N LYS A 80 -7.55 0.11 1.79
CA LYS A 80 -6.72 0.27 2.99
C LYS A 80 -5.27 -0.17 2.79
N ALA A 81 -4.88 -0.47 1.56
CA ALA A 81 -3.56 -0.99 1.22
C ALA A 81 -2.89 -0.22 0.09
N ALA A 82 -1.57 -0.29 0.09
CA ALA A 82 -0.73 0.12 -1.00
C ALA A 82 0.41 -0.89 -1.19
N ASP A 83 0.79 -1.08 -2.44
CA ASP A 83 2.02 -1.75 -2.81
C ASP A 83 3.01 -0.69 -3.28
N ILE A 84 4.18 -0.65 -2.65
CA ILE A 84 5.10 0.48 -2.76
C ILE A 84 6.51 0.08 -3.21
N ILE A 85 7.18 1.00 -3.88
CA ILE A 85 8.63 1.01 -4.10
C ILE A 85 9.18 2.30 -3.52
N VAL A 86 10.31 2.23 -2.82
CA VAL A 86 11.02 3.41 -2.33
C VAL A 86 12.26 3.61 -3.18
N LYS A 87 12.44 4.82 -3.71
CA LYS A 87 13.55 5.15 -4.59
C LYS A 87 14.89 4.86 -3.90
N ASN A 88 15.81 4.23 -4.63
CA ASN A 88 17.17 3.87 -4.18
C ASN A 88 17.25 2.87 -3.02
N ILE A 89 16.15 2.24 -2.61
CA ILE A 89 16.13 1.28 -1.51
C ILE A 89 15.51 -0.03 -2.01
N SER A 90 16.19 -1.15 -1.75
CA SER A 90 15.68 -2.46 -2.18
C SER A 90 14.38 -2.82 -1.45
N PRO A 91 13.42 -3.55 -2.06
CA PRO A 91 12.18 -3.96 -1.39
C PRO A 91 12.42 -4.71 -0.07
N LYS A 92 13.46 -5.55 -0.02
CA LYS A 92 13.87 -6.25 1.20
C LYS A 92 14.26 -5.28 2.32
N GLU A 93 15.11 -4.31 2.01
CA GLU A 93 15.54 -3.29 2.99
C GLU A 93 14.38 -2.39 3.41
N VAL A 94 13.50 -2.00 2.48
CA VAL A 94 12.25 -1.27 2.81
C VAL A 94 11.42 -2.06 3.81
N HIS A 95 11.19 -3.35 3.54
CA HIS A 95 10.40 -4.22 4.41
C HIS A 95 11.03 -4.35 5.81
N GLU A 96 12.34 -4.58 5.90
CA GLU A 96 13.07 -4.67 7.18
C GLU A 96 13.00 -3.37 7.99
N ARG A 97 13.10 -2.21 7.32
CA ARG A 97 12.98 -0.90 7.99
C ARG A 97 11.56 -0.62 8.44
N ILE A 98 10.54 -0.86 7.60
CA ILE A 98 9.13 -0.72 8.01
C ILE A 98 8.80 -1.64 9.19
N LEU A 99 9.29 -2.87 9.19
CA LEU A 99 9.12 -3.78 10.31
C LEU A 99 9.73 -3.23 11.60
N THR A 100 10.90 -2.60 11.53
CA THR A 100 11.56 -1.97 12.67
C THR A 100 10.77 -0.76 13.17
N LEU A 101 10.31 0.11 12.27
CA LEU A 101 9.46 1.26 12.61
C LEU A 101 8.16 0.81 13.30
N SER A 102 7.53 -0.27 12.81
CA SER A 102 6.31 -0.81 13.42
C SER A 102 6.57 -1.39 14.81
N LYS A 103 7.65 -2.16 15.00
CA LYS A 103 8.04 -2.69 16.32
C LYS A 103 8.31 -1.59 17.35
N ASN A 104 8.84 -0.47 16.90
CA ASN A 104 9.13 0.70 17.73
C ASN A 104 7.93 1.64 17.91
N ASN A 105 6.73 1.25 17.43
CA ASN A 105 5.51 2.05 17.48
C ASN A 105 5.60 3.42 16.78
N ILE A 106 6.54 3.59 15.84
CA ILE A 106 6.70 4.82 15.04
C ILE A 106 5.59 4.91 13.98
N ILE A 107 5.21 3.77 13.41
CA ILE A 107 4.12 3.64 12.45
C ILE A 107 3.06 2.66 12.95
N LYS A 108 1.82 2.91 12.53
CA LYS A 108 0.63 2.12 12.87
C LYS A 108 0.06 1.48 11.61
N ILE A 109 0.54 0.26 11.34
CA ILE A 109 0.12 -0.55 10.20
C ILE A 109 -0.44 -1.89 10.70
N GLY A 110 -1.33 -2.49 9.93
CA GLY A 110 -2.00 -3.75 10.26
C GLY A 110 -1.46 -4.95 9.47
N GLY A 111 -0.91 -4.70 8.29
CA GLY A 111 -0.30 -5.73 7.44
C GLY A 111 0.95 -5.26 6.73
N LEU A 112 1.91 -6.18 6.59
CA LEU A 112 3.19 -5.95 5.93
C LEU A 112 3.59 -7.21 5.13
N GLY A 113 3.64 -7.09 3.81
CA GLY A 113 4.02 -8.18 2.91
C GLY A 113 5.33 -7.90 2.18
N GLU A 114 6.23 -8.86 2.16
CA GLU A 114 7.49 -8.80 1.42
C GLU A 114 7.34 -9.45 0.05
N TYR A 115 7.69 -8.73 -1.02
CA TYR A 115 7.74 -9.26 -2.39
C TYR A 115 9.09 -8.93 -3.05
N PRO A 116 9.52 -9.70 -4.07
CA PRO A 116 10.79 -9.45 -4.75
C PRO A 116 10.96 -8.04 -5.33
N LYS A 117 9.87 -7.40 -5.76
CA LYS A 117 9.91 -6.10 -6.46
C LYS A 117 9.24 -4.94 -5.72
N PHE A 118 8.49 -5.21 -4.65
CA PHE A 118 7.74 -4.19 -3.92
C PHE A 118 7.45 -4.64 -2.49
N VAL A 119 6.94 -3.72 -1.68
CA VAL A 119 6.46 -4.03 -0.33
C VAL A 119 4.97 -3.72 -0.25
N HIS A 120 4.20 -4.65 0.27
CA HIS A 120 2.80 -4.45 0.58
C HIS A 120 2.65 -3.86 1.98
N ILE A 121 1.84 -2.83 2.11
CA ILE A 121 1.50 -2.18 3.39
C ILE A 121 0.00 -1.95 3.46
N ASP A 122 -0.61 -2.26 4.61
CA ASP A 122 -2.01 -1.95 4.85
C ASP A 122 -2.30 -1.54 6.31
N ILE A 123 -3.40 -0.83 6.51
CA ILE A 123 -3.84 -0.31 7.81
C ILE A 123 -5.02 -1.09 8.40
N ARG A 124 -5.14 -2.40 8.10
CA ARG A 124 -6.24 -3.21 8.67
C ARG A 124 -6.23 -3.15 10.19
N SER A 125 -7.42 -3.21 10.80
CA SER A 125 -7.50 -3.33 12.25
C SER A 125 -7.09 -4.74 12.67
N SER A 126 -6.00 -4.85 13.42
CA SER A 126 -5.48 -6.13 13.94
C SER A 126 -4.76 -5.90 15.26
N PRO A 127 -4.90 -6.81 16.26
CA PRO A 127 -4.18 -6.70 17.53
C PRO A 127 -2.66 -6.89 17.39
N LYS A 128 -2.21 -7.49 16.28
CA LYS A 128 -0.79 -7.72 15.95
C LYS A 128 -0.55 -7.44 14.48
N LEU A 129 0.66 -7.02 14.14
CA LEU A 129 1.07 -6.87 12.75
C LEU A 129 1.00 -8.22 12.01
N ILE A 130 0.19 -8.30 10.96
CA ILE A 130 0.11 -9.48 10.09
C ILE A 130 1.24 -9.40 9.07
N ARG A 131 1.98 -10.50 8.90
CA ARG A 131 3.15 -10.54 8.02
C ARG A 131 3.15 -11.76 7.11
N TRP A 132 3.66 -11.59 5.90
CA TRP A 132 3.84 -12.68 4.93
C TRP A 132 4.93 -12.34 3.92
N SER A 133 5.41 -13.35 3.21
CA SER A 133 6.28 -13.21 2.05
C SER A 133 5.57 -13.80 0.83
N GLY A 134 5.56 -13.07 -0.28
CA GLY A 134 4.97 -13.50 -1.54
C GLY A 134 6.03 -13.68 -2.63
N SER A 135 5.72 -14.49 -3.63
CA SER A 135 6.60 -14.75 -4.78
C SER A 135 6.19 -14.02 -6.06
N ARG A 136 5.11 -13.24 -6.03
CA ARG A 136 4.65 -12.47 -7.20
C ARG A 136 5.70 -11.44 -7.58
N GLN A 137 5.93 -11.33 -8.88
CA GLN A 137 6.90 -10.38 -9.46
C GLN A 137 6.24 -9.17 -10.11
N ASP A 138 4.92 -9.17 -10.15
CA ASP A 138 4.04 -8.19 -10.73
C ASP A 138 2.98 -7.80 -9.69
N ASN A 139 2.42 -6.61 -9.94
CA ASN A 139 1.37 -6.03 -9.14
C ASN A 139 0.08 -5.95 -9.94
#